data_AF-L1J6P7-F1
#
_entry.id   AF-L1J6P7-F1
#
_cell.length_a   1.000
_cell.length_b   1.000
_cell.length_c   1.000
_cell.angle_alpha   90.00
_cell.angle_beta   90.00
_cell.angle_gamma   90.00
#
_symmetry.space_group_name_H-M   'P 1'
#
loop_
_entity.id
_entity.type
_entity.pdbx_description
1 polymer ?
#
loop_
_entity_poly.entity_id
_entity_poly.type
_entity_poly.pdbx_seq_one_letter_code
_entity_poly.pdbx_strand_id
1 'polypeptide(L)'
;MWIGKPLEEVNGRKYYSSLRLPDGSSICIGEYVKVSAPKEQPPFLAQIVAFWLEVSSGFKLMRCRWFFRPYQALQASALQKPDSQHPREVFLSDEYDENYVTTIIDKTVIVHRDSLPQDFNLDSLKIGDHFFYRSKYDRQSRTFSPAATDSYRENFEGTREHAEAALNSCIQKLVSNAMTLQPS
;
A
#
# COMPACT_ATOMS: atom_id res chain seq x y z
N MET A 1 -0.18 17.49 -7.69
CA MET A 1 0.35 18.76 -7.14
C MET A 1 0.73 18.54 -5.68
N TRP A 2 1.83 19.11 -5.18
CA TRP A 2 2.15 18.98 -3.75
C TRP A 2 1.08 19.68 -2.90
N ILE A 3 0.71 19.08 -1.76
CA ILE A 3 -0.20 19.70 -0.80
C ILE A 3 0.64 20.19 0.37
N GLY A 4 0.53 21.47 0.71
CA GLY A 4 1.28 22.08 1.80
C GLY A 4 2.71 22.50 1.42
N LYS A 5 3.47 22.93 2.43
CA LYS A 5 4.89 23.30 2.30
C LYS A 5 5.77 22.05 2.39
N PRO A 6 7.02 22.09 1.88
CA PRO A 6 7.98 21.03 2.14
C PRO A 6 8.17 20.80 3.64
N LEU A 7 8.29 19.54 4.05
CA LEU A 7 8.62 19.16 5.43
C LEU A 7 10.08 19.47 5.74
N GLU A 8 10.96 19.17 4.79
CA GLU A 8 12.39 19.39 4.88
C GLU A 8 13.02 19.47 3.49
N GLU A 9 14.25 19.99 3.43
CA GLU A 9 15.10 19.96 2.25
C GLU A 9 16.49 19.43 2.63
N VAL A 10 16.87 18.30 2.06
CA VAL A 10 18.15 17.65 2.35
C VAL A 10 18.68 16.99 1.07
N ASN A 11 19.98 17.13 0.82
CA ASN A 11 20.67 16.51 -0.33
C ASN A 11 20.00 16.79 -1.69
N GLY A 12 19.50 18.00 -1.92
CA GLY A 12 18.81 18.38 -3.16
C GLY A 12 17.40 17.80 -3.32
N ARG A 13 16.82 17.25 -2.25
CA ARG A 13 15.44 16.73 -2.23
C ARG A 13 14.57 17.54 -1.28
N LYS A 14 13.43 18.02 -1.78
CA LYS A 14 12.38 18.68 -0.97
C LYS A 14 11.29 17.68 -0.65
N TYR A 15 11.14 17.30 0.61
CA TYR A 15 10.20 16.25 1.03
C TYR A 15 8.82 16.81 1.33
N TYR A 16 7.77 16.03 1.06
CA TYR A 16 6.38 16.42 1.27
C TYR A 16 5.59 15.32 1.96
N SER A 17 4.58 15.70 2.75
CA SER A 17 3.70 14.73 3.41
C SER A 17 2.64 14.15 2.49
N SER A 18 2.24 14.91 1.45
CA SER A 18 1.07 14.59 0.65
C SER A 18 1.06 15.25 -0.73
N LEU A 19 0.27 14.67 -1.63
CA LEU A 19 0.14 15.04 -3.03
C LEU A 19 -1.31 14.96 -3.47
N ARG A 20 -1.79 15.94 -4.24
CA ARG A 20 -3.04 15.86 -5.01
C ARG A 20 -2.82 15.16 -6.35
N LEU A 21 -3.57 14.09 -6.61
CA LEU A 21 -3.62 13.36 -7.87
C LEU A 21 -4.42 14.14 -8.94
N PRO A 22 -4.32 13.79 -10.23
CA PRO A 22 -5.02 14.48 -11.31
C PRO A 22 -6.55 14.48 -11.19
N ASP A 23 -7.11 13.45 -10.56
CA ASP A 23 -8.56 13.32 -10.28
C ASP A 23 -9.04 14.23 -9.13
N GLY A 24 -8.13 14.98 -8.50
CA GLY A 24 -8.40 15.88 -7.39
C GLY A 24 -8.28 15.23 -6.00
N SER A 25 -8.16 13.89 -5.93
CA SER A 25 -7.96 13.18 -4.67
C SER A 25 -6.58 13.49 -4.07
N SER A 26 -6.45 13.45 -2.75
CA SER A 26 -5.18 13.68 -2.05
C SER A 26 -4.62 12.38 -1.51
N ILE A 27 -3.34 12.11 -1.71
CA ILE A 27 -2.62 10.95 -1.20
C ILE A 27 -1.50 11.34 -0.23
N CYS A 28 -1.36 10.57 0.85
CA CYS A 28 -0.41 10.81 1.94
C CYS A 28 0.60 9.67 2.09
N ILE A 29 1.70 9.95 2.78
CA ILE A 29 2.62 8.91 3.26
C ILE A 29 1.85 7.90 4.13
N GLY A 30 2.16 6.62 3.97
CA GLY A 30 1.52 5.50 4.65
C GLY A 30 0.30 4.93 3.92
N GLU A 31 -0.30 5.67 2.99
CA GLU A 31 -1.39 5.16 2.16
C GLU A 31 -0.89 4.22 1.06
N TYR A 32 -1.82 3.43 0.50
CA TYR A 32 -1.54 2.42 -0.51
C TYR A 32 -1.97 2.86 -1.90
N VAL A 33 -1.20 2.45 -2.90
CA VAL A 33 -1.42 2.78 -4.32
C VAL A 33 -1.36 1.56 -5.21
N LYS A 34 -2.03 1.68 -6.36
CA LYS A 34 -1.75 0.91 -7.57
C LYS A 34 -0.74 1.68 -8.40
N VAL A 35 0.34 1.01 -8.79
CA VAL A 35 1.41 1.56 -9.61
C VAL A 35 1.43 0.86 -10.97
N SER A 36 1.65 1.63 -12.04
CA SER A 36 1.76 1.12 -13.40
C SER A 36 2.77 -0.01 -13.51
N ALA A 37 2.32 -1.11 -14.12
CA ALA A 37 3.13 -2.29 -14.41
C ALA A 37 3.39 -2.39 -15.93
N PRO A 38 4.32 -3.26 -16.37
CA PRO A 38 4.48 -3.58 -17.79
C PRO A 38 3.17 -4.02 -18.45
N LYS A 39 3.10 -3.86 -19.78
CA LYS A 39 1.92 -4.23 -20.57
C LYS A 39 1.48 -5.67 -20.25
N GLU A 40 0.17 -5.87 -20.15
CA GLU A 40 -0.49 -7.16 -19.84
C GLU A 40 -0.30 -7.70 -18.41
N GLN A 41 0.38 -6.96 -17.53
CA GLN A 41 0.41 -7.27 -16.09
C GLN A 41 -0.58 -6.39 -15.32
N PRO A 42 -1.24 -6.90 -14.27
CA PRO A 42 -2.05 -6.07 -13.40
C PRO A 42 -1.14 -5.07 -12.66
N PRO A 43 -1.68 -3.91 -12.22
CA PRO A 43 -0.93 -2.93 -11.47
C PRO A 43 -0.22 -3.53 -10.26
N PHE A 44 1.01 -3.05 -10.02
CA PHE A 44 1.73 -3.32 -8.78
C PHE A 44 1.03 -2.64 -7.61
N LEU A 45 1.20 -3.20 -6.42
CA LEU A 45 0.60 -2.70 -5.19
C LEU A 45 1.71 -2.25 -4.26
N ALA A 46 1.59 -1.04 -3.71
CA ALA A 46 2.63 -0.47 -2.89
C ALA A 46 2.08 0.40 -1.76
N GLN A 47 2.83 0.48 -0.66
CA GLN A 47 2.68 1.51 0.35
C GLN A 47 3.62 2.67 0.03
N ILE A 48 3.15 3.91 0.18
CA ILE A 48 3.99 5.09 0.04
C ILE A 48 4.77 5.30 1.34
N VAL A 49 6.09 5.36 1.21
CA VAL A 49 7.02 5.58 2.33
C VAL A 49 7.47 7.04 2.39
N ALA A 50 7.68 7.68 1.25
CA ALA A 50 8.08 9.09 1.19
C ALA A 50 7.70 9.72 -0.15
N PHE A 51 7.56 11.05 -0.15
CA PHE A 51 7.47 11.88 -1.35
C PHE A 51 8.54 12.96 -1.36
N TRP A 52 9.12 13.25 -2.52
CA TRP A 52 9.97 14.41 -2.68
C TRP A 52 9.96 14.99 -4.10
N LEU A 53 10.35 16.25 -4.19
CA LEU A 53 10.77 16.90 -5.42
C LEU A 53 12.30 16.83 -5.49
N GLU A 54 12.82 16.24 -6.57
CA GLU A 54 14.24 16.27 -6.90
C GLU A 54 14.58 17.65 -7.48
N VAL A 55 15.32 18.48 -6.73
CA VAL A 55 15.52 19.90 -7.06
C VAL A 55 16.30 20.06 -8.36
N SER A 56 17.24 19.16 -8.63
CA SER A 56 18.09 19.19 -9.82
C SER A 56 17.31 19.00 -11.13
N SER A 57 16.29 18.15 -11.13
CA SER A 57 15.52 17.77 -12.32
C SER A 57 14.09 18.34 -12.34
N GLY A 58 13.58 18.78 -11.19
CA GLY A 58 12.18 19.14 -11.01
C GLY A 58 11.23 17.94 -11.00
N PHE A 59 11.73 16.70 -11.02
CA PHE A 59 10.90 15.51 -10.99
C PHE A 59 10.29 15.26 -9.63
N LYS A 60 9.05 14.77 -9.63
CA LYS A 60 8.32 14.38 -8.43
C LYS A 60 8.44 12.88 -8.27
N LEU A 61 9.04 12.45 -7.17
CA LEU A 61 9.29 11.05 -6.89
C LEU A 61 8.58 10.62 -5.60
N MET A 62 8.44 9.31 -5.49
CA MET A 62 7.98 8.62 -4.31
C MET A 62 8.91 7.44 -4.02
N ARG A 63 9.07 7.10 -2.76
CA ARG A 63 9.63 5.81 -2.34
C ARG A 63 8.47 4.92 -1.93
N CYS A 64 8.46 3.71 -2.44
CA CYS A 64 7.41 2.74 -2.18
C CYS A 64 7.96 1.50 -1.49
N ARG A 65 7.12 0.83 -0.70
CA ARG A 65 7.31 -0.53 -0.21
C ARG A 65 6.36 -1.46 -0.96
N TRP A 66 6.86 -2.53 -1.56
CA TRP A 66 6.07 -3.35 -2.47
C TRP A 66 5.27 -4.45 -1.77
N PHE A 67 4.09 -4.73 -2.32
CA PHE A 67 3.31 -5.93 -2.04
C PHE A 67 3.32 -6.86 -3.25
N PHE A 68 3.54 -8.15 -2.99
CA PHE A 68 3.49 -9.19 -4.01
C PHE A 68 2.12 -9.86 -4.05
N ARG A 69 1.57 -10.00 -5.25
CA ARG A 69 0.44 -10.89 -5.48
C ARG A 69 0.91 -12.36 -5.45
N PRO A 70 0.01 -13.30 -5.14
CA PRO A 70 0.23 -14.74 -5.25
C PRO A 70 1.06 -15.18 -6.44
N TYR A 71 0.67 -14.81 -7.66
CA TYR A 71 1.37 -15.28 -8.85
C TYR A 71 2.81 -14.73 -8.96
N GLN A 72 3.10 -13.56 -8.40
CA GLN A 72 4.44 -12.96 -8.40
C GLN A 72 5.35 -13.67 -7.40
N ALA A 73 4.83 -13.96 -6.20
CA ALA A 73 5.58 -14.68 -5.17
C ALA A 73 5.79 -16.16 -5.56
N LEU A 74 4.80 -16.80 -6.16
CA LEU A 74 4.86 -18.22 -6.55
C LEU A 74 5.77 -18.47 -7.75
N GLN A 75 5.82 -17.58 -8.75
CA GLN A 75 6.86 -17.65 -9.79
C GLN A 75 8.26 -17.52 -9.18
N ALA A 76 8.38 -16.75 -8.09
CA ALA A 76 9.62 -16.51 -7.40
C ALA A 76 9.93 -17.52 -6.28
N SER A 77 9.07 -18.50 -5.95
CA SER A 77 9.28 -19.46 -4.84
C SER A 77 9.16 -20.93 -5.29
N ALA A 78 9.96 -21.84 -4.73
CA ALA A 78 9.88 -23.28 -5.02
C ALA A 78 8.83 -23.99 -4.15
N LEU A 79 8.11 -23.22 -3.33
CA LEU A 79 7.17 -23.74 -2.33
C LEU A 79 5.76 -23.84 -2.94
N GLN A 80 5.05 -24.90 -2.55
CA GLN A 80 3.65 -25.08 -2.89
C GLN A 80 2.82 -23.90 -2.39
N LYS A 81 1.92 -23.46 -3.27
CA LYS A 81 0.81 -22.55 -2.99
C LYS A 81 0.17 -22.97 -1.65
N PRO A 82 0.06 -22.08 -0.64
CA PRO A 82 -0.85 -22.32 0.47
C PRO A 82 -2.23 -22.66 -0.12
N ASP A 83 -2.79 -23.82 0.22
CA ASP A 83 -3.89 -24.49 -0.50
C ASP A 83 -5.17 -23.65 -0.67
N SER A 84 -5.30 -22.51 0.01
CA SER A 84 -6.26 -21.46 -0.38
C SER A 84 -5.70 -20.06 -0.14
N GLN A 85 -5.19 -19.44 -1.21
CA GLN A 85 -4.95 -17.99 -1.21
C GLN A 85 -6.19 -17.31 -1.78
N HIS A 86 -6.83 -16.50 -0.94
CA HIS A 86 -7.93 -15.65 -1.37
C HIS A 86 -7.41 -14.72 -2.50
N PRO A 87 -8.18 -14.44 -3.56
CA PRO A 87 -7.71 -13.62 -4.69
C PRO A 87 -7.34 -12.17 -4.32
N ARG A 88 -7.75 -11.73 -3.12
CA ARG A 88 -7.42 -10.42 -2.54
C ARG A 88 -6.28 -10.46 -1.52
N GLU A 89 -5.71 -11.62 -1.26
CA GLU A 89 -4.53 -11.75 -0.40
C GLU A 89 -3.28 -11.29 -1.16
N VAL A 90 -2.43 -10.50 -0.50
CA VAL A 90 -1.13 -10.05 -0.99
C VAL A 90 -0.09 -10.23 0.11
N PHE A 91 1.19 -10.17 -0.25
CA PHE A 91 2.31 -10.38 0.66
C PHE A 91 3.11 -9.11 0.80
N LEU A 92 3.29 -8.67 2.04
CA LEU A 92 4.22 -7.58 2.35
C LEU A 92 5.65 -7.99 1.98
N SER A 93 6.51 -7.05 1.59
CA SER A 93 7.92 -7.33 1.34
C SER A 93 8.83 -6.27 1.95
N ASP A 94 10.14 -6.53 2.00
CA ASP A 94 11.15 -5.51 2.29
C ASP A 94 11.78 -4.95 1.00
N GLU A 95 11.08 -5.06 -0.14
CA GLU A 95 11.52 -4.44 -1.38
C GLU A 95 11.02 -2.99 -1.43
N TYR A 96 11.97 -2.08 -1.61
CA TYR A 96 11.72 -0.64 -1.71
C TYR A 96 12.37 -0.09 -2.97
N ASP A 97 11.62 0.70 -3.72
CA ASP A 97 12.14 1.41 -4.89
C ASP A 97 11.64 2.85 -4.97
N GLU A 98 12.42 3.69 -5.65
CA GLU A 98 12.02 5.03 -6.02
C GLU A 98 11.30 5.03 -7.38
N ASN A 99 10.17 5.72 -7.45
CA ASN A 99 9.33 5.78 -8.64
C ASN A 99 8.89 7.21 -8.90
N TYR A 100 8.60 7.55 -10.16
CA TYR A 100 7.94 8.81 -10.45
C TYR A 100 6.53 8.79 -9.89
N VAL A 101 6.08 9.91 -9.34
CA VAL A 101 4.69 10.08 -8.88
C VAL A 101 3.68 9.84 -10.01
N THR A 102 4.07 10.07 -11.26
CA THR A 102 3.23 9.84 -12.44
C THR A 102 2.94 8.36 -12.73
N THR A 103 3.61 7.42 -12.06
CA THR A 103 3.31 5.99 -12.18
C THR A 103 2.14 5.55 -11.29
N ILE A 104 1.66 6.41 -10.39
CA ILE A 104 0.45 6.13 -9.60
C ILE A 104 -0.75 6.12 -10.55
N ILE A 105 -1.45 4.99 -10.59
CA ILE A 105 -2.71 4.84 -11.32
C ILE A 105 -3.86 5.31 -10.44
N ASP A 106 -3.93 4.78 -9.22
CA ASP A 106 -5.04 5.04 -8.31
C ASP A 106 -4.65 4.71 -6.87
N LYS A 107 -5.41 5.25 -5.91
CA LYS A 107 -5.42 4.80 -4.52
C LYS A 107 -5.95 3.38 -4.41
N THR A 108 -5.52 2.69 -3.36
CA THR A 108 -6.07 1.38 -3.00
C THR A 108 -6.11 1.21 -1.49
N VAL A 109 -6.76 0.14 -1.06
CA VAL A 109 -6.85 -0.24 0.34
C VAL A 109 -6.18 -1.59 0.51
N ILE A 110 -5.24 -1.65 1.45
CA ILE A 110 -4.57 -2.87 1.87
C ILE A 110 -4.59 -2.89 3.40
N VAL A 111 -5.17 -3.93 3.99
CA VAL A 111 -5.35 -4.02 5.45
C VAL A 111 -4.68 -5.27 6.01
N HIS A 112 -4.12 -5.18 7.21
CA HIS A 112 -3.62 -6.36 7.90
C HIS A 112 -4.81 -7.24 8.34
N ARG A 113 -4.72 -8.56 8.17
CA ARG A 113 -5.82 -9.49 8.50
C ARG A 113 -6.28 -9.37 9.95
N ASP A 114 -5.33 -9.20 10.88
CA ASP A 114 -5.62 -9.09 12.32
C ASP A 114 -6.24 -7.73 12.70
N SER A 115 -6.23 -6.74 11.79
CA SER A 115 -6.97 -5.48 11.98
C SER A 115 -8.45 -5.59 11.61
N LEU A 116 -8.85 -6.71 11.01
CA LEU A 116 -10.24 -7.01 10.69
C LEU A 116 -10.86 -7.92 11.77
N PRO A 117 -12.17 -7.80 12.06
CA PRO A 117 -12.88 -8.76 12.89
C PRO A 117 -12.62 -10.21 12.46
N GLN A 118 -12.64 -11.13 13.43
CA GLN A 118 -12.35 -12.54 13.14
C GLN A 118 -13.35 -13.13 12.14
N ASP A 119 -14.61 -12.70 12.21
CA ASP A 119 -15.75 -13.08 11.39
C ASP A 119 -15.94 -12.20 10.14
N PHE A 120 -15.00 -11.29 9.85
CA PHE A 120 -15.09 -10.43 8.67
C PHE A 120 -15.12 -11.26 7.37
N ASN A 121 -16.15 -11.02 6.54
CA ASN A 121 -16.27 -11.67 5.25
C ASN A 121 -15.26 -11.09 4.25
N LEU A 122 -14.16 -11.80 4.00
CA LEU A 122 -13.10 -11.38 3.07
C LEU A 122 -13.58 -11.21 1.62
N ASP A 123 -14.67 -11.85 1.21
CA ASP A 123 -15.23 -11.65 -0.13
C ASP A 123 -15.75 -10.23 -0.35
N SER A 124 -16.12 -9.51 0.72
CA SER A 124 -16.54 -8.10 0.63
C SER A 124 -15.43 -7.19 0.08
N LEU A 125 -14.16 -7.57 0.22
CA LEU A 125 -13.02 -6.85 -0.35
C LEU A 125 -13.05 -6.80 -1.89
N LYS A 126 -13.82 -7.69 -2.53
CA LYS A 126 -13.98 -7.68 -4.00
C LYS A 126 -14.73 -6.45 -4.50
N ILE A 127 -15.67 -5.91 -3.70
CA ILE A 127 -16.59 -4.84 -4.11
C ILE A 127 -15.88 -3.49 -4.28
N GLY A 128 -14.75 -3.28 -3.61
CA GLY A 128 -13.93 -2.06 -3.73
C GLY A 128 -12.54 -2.26 -4.31
N ASP A 129 -12.26 -3.44 -4.89
CA ASP A 129 -10.90 -3.82 -5.33
C ASP A 129 -9.86 -3.65 -4.21
N HIS A 130 -10.23 -4.05 -3.01
CA HIS A 130 -9.41 -3.96 -1.80
C HIS A 130 -8.62 -5.25 -1.56
N PHE A 131 -7.53 -5.14 -0.82
CA PHE A 131 -6.61 -6.24 -0.54
C PHE A 131 -6.39 -6.39 0.97
N PHE A 132 -5.85 -7.54 1.36
CA PHE A 132 -5.39 -7.78 2.71
C PHE A 132 -4.09 -8.58 2.71
N TYR A 133 -3.37 -8.54 3.82
CA TYR A 133 -2.18 -9.34 4.02
C TYR A 133 -2.12 -9.89 5.45
N ARG A 134 -1.44 -11.03 5.60
CA ARG A 134 -1.11 -11.65 6.90
C ARG A 134 0.35 -12.11 6.97
N SER A 135 1.00 -12.21 5.82
CA SER A 135 2.34 -12.73 5.68
C SER A 135 3.21 -11.75 4.94
N LYS A 136 4.48 -11.76 5.32
CA LYS A 136 5.57 -11.12 4.60
C LYS A 136 6.27 -12.18 3.75
N TYR A 137 6.58 -11.82 2.51
CA TYR A 137 7.38 -12.59 1.58
C TYR A 137 8.77 -11.99 1.47
N ASP A 138 9.78 -12.82 1.71
CA ASP A 138 11.18 -12.49 1.49
C ASP A 138 11.62 -13.14 0.16
N ARG A 139 11.91 -12.30 -0.84
CA ARG A 139 12.24 -12.77 -2.19
C ARG A 139 13.62 -13.40 -2.29
N GLN A 140 14.58 -12.98 -1.46
CA GLN A 140 15.95 -13.50 -1.50
C GLN A 140 16.00 -14.95 -1.00
N SER A 141 15.38 -15.19 0.16
CA SER A 141 15.26 -16.52 0.77
C SER A 141 14.11 -17.34 0.20
N ARG A 142 13.19 -16.71 -0.53
CA ARG A 142 11.97 -17.32 -1.09
C ARG A 142 11.05 -17.89 0.00
N THR A 143 11.01 -17.24 1.17
CA THR A 143 10.26 -17.71 2.34
C THR A 143 9.12 -16.77 2.72
N PHE A 144 8.15 -17.32 3.45
CA PHE A 144 7.07 -16.57 4.07
C PHE A 144 7.25 -16.54 5.59
N SER A 145 6.96 -15.40 6.18
CA SER A 145 6.89 -15.21 7.64
C SER A 145 5.59 -14.49 7.99
N PRO A 146 5.11 -14.57 9.24
CA PRO A 146 4.02 -13.72 9.70
C PRO A 146 4.38 -12.25 9.46
N ALA A 147 3.47 -11.48 8.85
CA ALA A 147 3.62 -10.04 8.83
C ALA A 147 3.32 -9.52 10.24
N ALA A 148 4.12 -8.59 10.73
CA ALA A 148 3.66 -7.77 11.84
C ALA A 148 2.47 -6.93 11.36
N THR A 149 1.52 -6.64 12.24
CA THR A 149 0.55 -5.56 12.02
C THR A 149 1.40 -4.32 11.79
N ASP A 150 1.55 -3.86 10.54
CA ASP A 150 2.50 -2.80 10.20
C ASP A 150 2.14 -1.54 11.00
N SER A 151 2.86 -1.32 12.10
CA SER A 151 3.07 0.01 12.63
C SER A 151 4.25 0.56 11.84
N TYR A 152 4.04 1.02 10.60
CA TYR A 152 5.11 1.71 9.89
C TYR A 152 5.45 2.96 10.73
N ARG A 153 6.64 2.94 11.33
CA ARG A 153 7.09 3.75 12.48
C ARG A 153 8.46 4.39 12.20
N GLU A 154 8.73 4.80 10.97
CA GLU A 154 10.00 5.48 10.67
C GLU A 154 9.85 7.00 10.57
N ASN A 155 10.44 7.65 11.59
CA ASN A 155 11.17 8.92 11.61
C ASN A 155 10.49 10.25 11.24
N PHE A 156 9.19 10.31 10.95
CA PHE A 156 8.47 11.59 10.91
C PHE A 156 7.29 11.60 11.89
N GLU A 157 7.46 12.21 13.05
CA GLU A 157 6.43 12.26 14.11
C GLU A 157 5.08 12.81 13.61
N GLY A 158 5.07 13.69 12.59
CA GLY A 158 3.86 14.24 11.99
C GLY A 158 3.12 13.32 11.00
N THR A 159 3.75 12.27 10.46
CA THR A 159 3.10 11.32 9.54
C THR A 159 2.29 10.26 10.30
N ARG A 160 2.59 10.03 11.59
CA ARG A 160 1.98 8.99 12.41
C ARG A 160 0.47 9.17 12.59
N GLU A 161 0.04 10.33 13.07
CA GLU A 161 -1.38 10.60 13.36
C GLU A 161 -2.24 10.57 12.10
N HIS A 162 -1.71 11.09 10.99
CA HIS A 162 -2.41 11.11 9.71
C HIS A 162 -2.53 9.71 9.09
N ALA A 163 -1.48 8.90 9.15
CA ALA A 163 -1.51 7.52 8.65
C ALA A 163 -2.44 6.62 9.49
N GLU A 164 -2.41 6.75 10.82
CA GLU A 164 -3.30 6.00 11.72
C GLU A 164 -4.78 6.41 11.52
N ALA A 165 -5.06 7.71 11.41
CA ALA A 165 -6.42 8.19 11.14
C ALA A 165 -6.95 7.71 9.77
N ALA A 166 -6.10 7.72 8.74
CA ALA A 166 -6.45 7.22 7.41
C ALA A 166 -6.73 5.71 7.43
N LEU A 167 -5.90 4.91 8.11
CA LEU A 167 -6.10 3.48 8.27
C LEU A 167 -7.41 3.18 9.02
N ASN A 168 -7.66 3.86 10.15
CA ASN A 168 -8.87 3.67 10.95
C ASN A 168 -10.14 4.05 10.18
N SER A 169 -10.13 5.18 9.47
CA SER A 169 -11.22 5.60 8.59
C SER A 169 -11.48 4.56 7.49
N CYS A 170 -10.41 3.97 6.95
CA CYS A 170 -10.52 2.95 5.92
C CYS A 170 -11.11 1.65 6.47
N ILE A 171 -10.65 1.17 7.63
CA ILE A 171 -11.20 0.01 8.32
C ILE A 171 -12.70 0.22 8.61
N GLN A 172 -13.09 1.39 9.12
CA GLN A 172 -14.51 1.70 9.38
C GLN A 172 -15.36 1.65 8.11
N LYS A 173 -14.87 2.16 6.98
CA LYS A 173 -15.56 2.07 5.69
C LYS A 173 -15.69 0.63 5.20
N LEU A 174 -14.62 -0.17 5.32
CA LEU A 174 -14.63 -1.59 4.96
C LEU A 174 -15.67 -2.37 5.80
N VAL A 175 -15.67 -2.16 7.11
CA VAL A 175 -16.61 -2.81 8.04
C VAL A 175 -18.05 -2.40 7.76
N SER A 176 -18.31 -1.10 7.55
CA SER A 176 -19.64 -0.58 7.26
C SER A 176 -20.22 -1.17 5.97
N ASN A 177 -19.42 -1.22 4.89
CA ASN A 177 -19.83 -1.79 3.62
C ASN A 177 -20.09 -3.31 3.71
N ALA A 178 -19.34 -4.02 4.55
CA ALA A 178 -19.54 -5.45 4.77
C ALA A 178 -20.84 -5.74 5.56
N MET A 179 -21.20 -4.89 6.53
CA MET A 179 -22.43 -5.05 7.33
C MET A 179 -23.71 -4.79 6.54
N THR A 180 -23.69 -3.88 5.56
CA THR A 180 -24.85 -3.62 4.69
C THR A 180 -25.19 -4.75 3.72
N LEU A 181 -24.38 -5.81 3.67
CA LEU A 181 -24.53 -6.95 2.76
C LEU A 181 -25.11 -8.21 3.41
N GLN A 182 -25.49 -8.17 4.69
CA GLN A 182 -26.26 -9.27 5.28
C GLN A 182 -27.72 -9.19 4.78
N PRO A 183 -28.23 -10.21 4.07
CA PRO A 183 -29.63 -10.22 3.67
C PRO A 183 -30.52 -10.39 4.91
N SER A 184 -31.58 -9.58 4.95
CA SER A 184 -32.75 -9.76 5.83
C SER A 184 -33.44 -11.09 5.61
#